data_AF-A0A6G3TU68-F1
#
_entry.id   AF-A0A6G3TU68-F1
#
_cell.length_a   1.000
_cell.length_b   1.000
_cell.length_c   1.000
_cell.angle_alpha   90.00
_cell.angle_beta   90.00
_cell.angle_gamma   90.00
#
_symmetry.space_group_name_H-M   'P 1'
#
loop_
_entity.id
_entity.type
_entity.pdbx_description
1 polymer ?
#
loop_
_entity_poly.entity_id
_entity_poly.type
_entity_poly.pdbx_seq_one_letter_code
_entity_poly.pdbx_strand_id
1 'polypeptide(L)'
;QVPQPSASEVAAVATDRYLDSTGARPGQRVDVAVDGSTVPVRIVRSVRDLPSTTPGGADDGGALLLDLRAVNRILQTRHDAGAPPNEWWLRTAPGATDRVAAALRDRPEVEPS
;
A
#
# COMPACT_ATOMS: atom_id res chain seq x y z
N GLN A 1 12.57 -14.37 20.42
CA GLN A 1 11.83 -14.23 19.15
C GLN A 1 10.56 -15.07 19.25
N VAL A 2 9.37 -14.46 19.16
CA VAL A 2 8.11 -15.22 19.21
C VAL A 2 7.90 -15.87 17.83
N PRO A 3 7.61 -17.18 17.72
CA PRO A 3 7.31 -17.81 16.44
C PRO A 3 6.05 -17.18 15.86
N GLN A 4 6.20 -16.43 14.77
CA GLN A 4 5.05 -15.96 14.00
C GLN A 4 4.72 -17.02 12.96
N PRO A 5 3.47 -17.51 12.89
CA PRO A 5 3.06 -18.40 11.81
C PRO A 5 3.42 -17.78 10.46
N SER A 6 3.90 -18.59 9.52
CA SER A 6 4.08 -18.19 8.14
C SER A 6 2.72 -17.81 7.57
N ALA A 7 2.37 -16.53 7.64
CA ALA A 7 1.16 -16.00 7.04
C ALA A 7 1.23 -16.34 5.54
N SER A 8 0.31 -17.17 5.06
CA SER A 8 0.28 -17.61 3.66
C SER A 8 -0.33 -16.56 2.72
N GLU A 9 -0.86 -15.48 3.29
CA GLU A 9 -1.48 -14.32 2.67
C GLU A 9 -1.28 -13.07 3.51
N VAL A 10 -1.34 -11.90 2.87
CA VAL A 10 -1.27 -10.57 3.50
C VAL A 10 -2.69 -10.04 3.71
N ALA A 11 -2.99 -9.51 4.89
CA ALA A 11 -4.27 -8.84 5.12
C ALA A 11 -4.30 -7.47 4.42
N ALA A 12 -5.43 -7.11 3.84
CA ALA A 12 -5.64 -5.83 3.16
C ALA A 12 -6.90 -5.11 3.59
N VAL A 13 -6.81 -3.78 3.56
CA VAL A 13 -7.97 -2.90 3.56
C VAL A 13 -8.15 -2.36 2.15
N ALA A 14 -9.33 -2.56 1.56
CA ALA A 14 -9.64 -2.07 0.21
C ALA A 14 -10.42 -0.75 0.27
N THR A 15 -10.24 0.12 -0.72
CA THR A 15 -11.20 1.20 -0.93
C THR A 15 -12.51 0.64 -1.50
N ASP A 16 -13.64 1.30 -1.24
CA ASP A 16 -14.94 0.89 -1.81
C ASP A 16 -14.87 0.86 -3.35
N ARG A 17 -14.18 1.84 -3.96
CA ARG A 17 -13.91 1.89 -5.41
C ARG A 17 -13.16 0.66 -5.95
N TYR A 18 -12.21 0.12 -5.18
CA TYR A 18 -11.50 -1.10 -5.55
C TYR A 18 -12.44 -2.31 -5.60
N LEU A 19 -13.33 -2.42 -4.61
CA LEU A 19 -14.31 -3.51 -4.55
C LEU A 19 -15.31 -3.42 -5.71
N ASP A 20 -15.77 -2.22 -6.04
CA ASP A 20 -16.69 -1.99 -7.17
C ASP A 20 -16.03 -2.31 -8.51
N SER A 21 -14.77 -1.90 -8.70
CA SER A 21 -14.04 -2.08 -9.96
C SER A 21 -13.65 -3.52 -10.23
N THR A 22 -13.37 -4.29 -9.18
CA THR A 22 -12.90 -5.69 -9.30
C THR A 22 -13.99 -6.73 -9.06
N GLY A 23 -15.14 -6.32 -8.50
CA GLY A 23 -16.17 -7.22 -8.00
C GLY A 23 -15.76 -7.95 -6.70
N ALA A 24 -14.63 -7.59 -6.10
CA ALA A 24 -14.14 -8.24 -4.89
C ALA A 24 -15.00 -7.92 -3.66
N ARG A 25 -14.81 -8.69 -2.58
CA ARG A 25 -15.55 -8.53 -1.31
C ARG A 25 -14.62 -8.70 -0.10
N PRO A 26 -14.92 -8.06 1.05
CA PRO A 26 -14.32 -8.43 2.31
C PRO A 26 -14.49 -9.93 2.60
N GLY A 27 -13.45 -10.57 3.11
CA GLY A 27 -13.32 -12.01 3.27
C GLY A 27 -12.75 -12.73 2.03
N GLN A 28 -12.69 -12.11 0.85
CA GLN A 28 -12.15 -12.75 -0.35
C GLN A 28 -10.63 -12.71 -0.39
N ARG A 29 -10.03 -13.79 -0.91
CA ARG A 29 -8.62 -13.83 -1.31
C ARG A 29 -8.47 -13.40 -2.77
N VAL A 30 -7.54 -12.50 -3.03
CA VAL A 30 -7.19 -12.00 -4.37
C VAL A 30 -5.68 -12.08 -4.54
N ASP A 31 -5.22 -12.30 -5.77
CA ASP A 31 -3.80 -12.26 -6.11
C ASP A 31 -3.45 -10.87 -6.65
N VAL A 32 -2.50 -10.21 -6.00
CA VAL A 32 -2.11 -8.82 -6.29
C VAL A 32 -0.69 -8.81 -6.82
N ALA A 33 -0.46 -8.14 -7.94
CA ALA A 33 0.88 -7.91 -8.46
C ALA A 33 1.55 -6.79 -7.66
N VAL A 34 2.72 -7.06 -7.12
CA VAL A 34 3.60 -6.10 -6.44
C VAL A 34 4.99 -6.27 -7.02
N ASP A 35 5.52 -5.24 -7.67
CA ASP A 35 6.83 -5.23 -8.32
C ASP A 35 7.04 -6.47 -9.23
N GLY A 36 6.04 -6.77 -10.07
CA GLY A 36 6.04 -7.91 -10.99
C GLY A 36 5.80 -9.28 -10.34
N SER A 37 5.75 -9.36 -9.01
CA SER A 37 5.56 -10.60 -8.25
C SER A 37 4.15 -10.71 -7.67
N THR A 38 3.58 -11.92 -7.69
CA THR A 38 2.24 -12.16 -7.13
C THR A 38 2.29 -12.34 -5.62
N VAL A 39 1.50 -11.51 -4.91
CA VAL A 39 1.28 -11.57 -3.47
C VAL A 39 -0.19 -11.94 -3.22
N PRO A 40 -0.48 -13.08 -2.56
CA PRO A 40 -1.84 -13.39 -2.17
C PRO A 40 -2.29 -12.50 -1.02
N VAL A 41 -3.46 -11.92 -1.19
CA VAL A 41 -4.03 -10.93 -0.29
C VAL A 41 -5.42 -11.35 0.15
N ARG A 42 -5.72 -11.20 1.44
CA ARG A 42 -7.07 -11.32 1.99
C ARG A 42 -7.61 -9.94 2.27
N ILE A 43 -8.71 -9.57 1.63
CA ILE A 43 -9.42 -8.32 1.95
C ILE A 43 -10.13 -8.55 3.28
N VAL A 44 -9.73 -7.86 4.34
CA VAL A 44 -10.33 -8.04 5.68
C VAL A 44 -11.37 -6.98 6.02
N ARG A 45 -11.33 -5.82 5.33
CA ARG A 45 -12.24 -4.70 5.54
C ARG A 45 -12.21 -3.75 4.33
N SER A 46 -13.20 -2.85 4.24
CA SER A 46 -13.16 -1.72 3.32
C SER A 46 -13.19 -0.37 4.04
N VAL A 47 -12.70 0.66 3.34
CA VAL A 47 -12.79 2.07 3.70
C VAL A 47 -13.27 2.86 2.48
N ARG A 48 -13.84 4.04 2.69
CA ARG A 48 -14.28 4.88 1.56
C ARG A 48 -13.11 5.33 0.69
N ASP A 49 -12.04 5.78 1.33
CA ASP A 49 -10.90 6.38 0.65
C ASP A 49 -9.62 6.28 1.48
N LEU A 50 -8.47 6.44 0.84
CA LEU A 50 -7.16 6.51 1.48
C LEU A 50 -6.52 7.90 1.24
N PRO A 51 -5.62 8.35 2.11
CA PRO A 51 -4.83 9.55 1.83
C PRO A 51 -4.06 9.39 0.52
N SER A 52 -3.87 10.51 -0.20
CA SER A 52 -3.09 10.65 -1.44
C SER A 52 -3.46 9.74 -2.62
N THR A 53 -4.49 8.90 -2.51
CA THR A 53 -5.11 8.26 -3.67
C THR A 53 -6.08 9.27 -4.26
N THR A 54 -5.69 9.98 -5.33
CA THR A 54 -6.57 10.99 -5.96
C THR A 54 -7.78 10.28 -6.56
N PRO A 55 -8.99 10.41 -5.98
CA PRO A 55 -10.14 9.69 -6.49
C PRO A 55 -10.64 10.34 -7.79
N GLY A 56 -11.20 9.52 -8.70
CA GLY A 56 -12.05 10.02 -9.78
C GLY A 56 -11.38 10.35 -11.12
N GLY A 57 -10.14 9.89 -11.34
CA GLY A 57 -9.59 9.80 -12.72
C GLY A 57 -10.32 8.71 -13.53
N ALA A 58 -10.32 8.82 -14.87
CA ALA A 58 -10.94 7.80 -15.73
C ALA A 58 -10.34 6.39 -15.52
N ASP A 59 -9.08 6.33 -15.11
CA ASP A 59 -8.33 5.11 -14.80
C ASP A 59 -8.27 4.80 -13.30
N ASP A 60 -9.05 5.49 -12.46
CA ASP A 60 -9.09 5.24 -11.02
C ASP A 60 -9.86 3.93 -10.72
N GLY A 61 -9.10 2.88 -10.48
CA GLY A 61 -9.58 1.56 -10.04
C GLY A 61 -9.67 1.40 -8.52
N GLY A 62 -9.42 2.45 -7.73
CA GLY A 62 -9.30 2.37 -6.27
C GLY A 62 -7.95 1.83 -5.80
N ALA A 63 -7.86 1.47 -4.51
CA ALA A 63 -6.60 1.13 -3.86
C ALA A 63 -6.72 0.01 -2.81
N LEU A 64 -5.59 -0.63 -2.52
CA LEU A 64 -5.39 -1.56 -1.42
C LEU A 64 -4.31 -1.02 -0.48
N LEU A 65 -4.57 -1.04 0.83
CA LEU A 65 -3.57 -0.81 1.87
C LEU A 65 -3.06 -2.14 2.41
N LEU A 66 -1.74 -2.34 2.33
CA LEU A 66 -1.03 -3.56 2.74
C LEU A 66 0.08 -3.23 3.75
N ASP A 67 0.39 -4.18 4.63
CA ASP A 67 1.58 -4.10 5.48
C ASP A 67 2.84 -4.45 4.66
N LEU A 68 3.66 -3.44 4.36
CA LEU A 68 4.85 -3.59 3.51
C LEU A 68 5.82 -4.67 4.04
N ARG A 69 5.96 -4.80 5.37
CA ARG A 69 6.80 -5.84 5.98
C ARG A 69 6.25 -7.24 5.67
N ALA A 70 4.95 -7.45 5.78
CA ALA A 70 4.31 -8.73 5.47
C ALA A 70 4.43 -9.06 3.98
N VAL A 71 4.26 -8.07 3.09
CA VAL A 71 4.50 -8.19 1.65
C VAL A 71 5.93 -8.66 1.40
N ASN A 72 6.93 -7.97 1.94
CA ASN A 72 8.34 -8.33 1.74
C ASN A 72 8.69 -9.70 2.30
N ARG A 73 8.09 -10.16 3.40
CA ARG A 73 8.26 -11.55 3.85
C ARG A 73 7.77 -12.57 2.82
N ILE A 74 6.63 -12.33 2.18
CA ILE A 74 6.11 -13.22 1.12
C ILE A 74 7.04 -13.19 -0.09
N LEU A 75 7.44 -12.00 -0.54
CA LEU A 75 8.33 -11.83 -1.70
C LEU A 75 9.68 -12.53 -1.47
N GLN A 76 10.30 -12.34 -0.30
CA GLN A 76 11.57 -13.01 0.02
C GLN A 76 11.41 -14.53 0.05
N THR A 77 10.34 -15.03 0.68
CA THR A 77 10.17 -16.48 0.88
C THR A 77 9.83 -17.21 -0.41
N ARG A 78 9.11 -16.57 -1.35
CA ARG A 78 8.57 -17.25 -2.54
C ARG A 78 9.27 -16.91 -3.84
N HIS A 79 9.83 -15.71 -3.92
CA HIS A 79 10.34 -15.15 -5.17
C HIS A 79 11.79 -14.66 -5.05
N ASP A 80 12.43 -14.81 -3.88
CA ASP A 80 13.76 -14.25 -3.55
C ASP A 80 13.87 -12.75 -3.92
N ALA A 81 12.75 -12.03 -3.74
CA ALA A 81 12.57 -10.65 -4.18
C ALA A 81 12.10 -9.75 -3.02
N GLY A 82 12.11 -8.44 -3.23
CA GLY A 82 11.56 -7.47 -2.29
C GLY A 82 11.15 -6.18 -2.98
N ALA A 83 10.16 -5.49 -2.43
CA ALA A 83 9.67 -4.21 -2.88
C ALA A 83 10.15 -3.10 -1.91
N PRO A 84 11.00 -2.16 -2.37
CA PRO A 84 11.39 -1.02 -1.55
C PRO A 84 10.22 -0.01 -1.42
N PRO A 85 10.17 0.81 -0.36
CA PRO A 85 9.27 1.95 -0.32
C PRO A 85 9.65 2.95 -1.43
N ASN A 86 8.65 3.43 -2.17
CA ASN A 86 8.83 4.40 -3.25
C ASN A 86 8.26 5.79 -2.91
N GLU A 87 7.49 5.91 -1.82
CA GLU A 87 6.89 7.15 -1.36
C GLU A 87 6.88 7.19 0.18
N TRP A 88 6.92 8.41 0.72
CA TRP A 88 6.85 8.67 2.15
C TRP A 88 5.69 9.61 2.48
N TRP A 89 4.79 9.14 3.34
CA TRP A 89 3.75 9.99 3.92
C TRP A 89 4.26 10.71 5.15
N LEU A 90 4.18 12.04 5.11
CA LEU A 90 4.61 12.90 6.20
C LEU A 90 3.41 13.61 6.85
N ARG A 91 3.35 13.57 8.18
CA ARG A 91 2.45 14.41 8.95
C ARG A 91 3.14 15.73 9.27
N THR A 92 2.55 16.83 8.82
CA THR A 92 3.01 18.20 9.14
C THR A 92 2.22 18.77 10.31
N ALA A 93 2.76 19.81 10.95
CA ALA A 93 1.97 20.62 11.87
C ALA A 93 0.78 21.28 11.12
N PRO A 94 -0.36 21.55 11.79
CA PRO A 94 -1.50 22.22 11.16
C PRO A 94 -1.08 23.53 10.45
N GLY A 95 -1.52 23.71 9.21
CA GLY A 95 -1.18 24.89 8.39
C GLY A 95 0.24 24.91 7.79
N ALA A 96 1.07 23.89 8.04
CA ALA A 96 2.46 23.87 7.57
C ALA A 96 2.68 23.05 6.28
N THR A 97 1.64 22.41 5.72
CA THR A 97 1.76 21.49 4.58
C THR A 97 2.48 22.11 3.38
N ASP A 98 2.03 23.28 2.90
CA ASP A 98 2.61 23.89 1.69
C ASP A 98 4.07 24.30 1.89
N ARG A 99 4.39 24.86 3.06
CA ARG A 99 5.75 25.25 3.43
C ARG A 99 6.69 24.06 3.47
N VAL A 100 6.26 22.95 4.10
CA VAL A 100 7.06 21.73 4.19
C VAL A 100 7.22 21.08 2.83
N ALA A 101 6.15 21.02 2.03
CA ALA A 101 6.19 20.47 0.69
C ALA A 101 7.13 21.29 -0.22
N ALA A 102 7.11 22.63 -0.15
CA ALA A 102 8.06 23.47 -0.87
C ALA A 102 9.51 23.20 -0.43
N ALA A 103 9.77 23.17 0.88
CA ALA A 103 11.11 22.91 1.41
C ALA A 103 11.67 21.54 1.04
N LEU A 104 10.82 20.50 0.92
CA LEU A 104 11.23 19.18 0.45
C LEU A 104 11.54 19.18 -1.06
N ARG A 105 10.75 19.89 -1.87
CA ARG A 105 11.02 20.03 -3.32
C ARG A 105 12.32 20.76 -3.61
N ASP A 106 12.73 21.68 -2.74
CA ASP A 106 14.00 22.40 -2.83
C ASP A 106 15.21 21.54 -2.41
N ARG A 107 15.01 20.28 -2.00
CA ARG A 107 16.05 19.34 -1.57
C ARG A 107 15.92 17.95 -2.21
N PRO A 108 16.01 17.85 -3.56
CA PRO A 108 15.89 16.58 -4.25
C PRO A 108 17.01 15.57 -3.92
N GLU A 109 18.13 16.03 -3.36
CA GLU A 109 19.29 15.21 -3.00
C GLU A 109 19.13 14.41 -1.70
N VAL A 110 18.09 14.68 -0.91
CA VAL A 110 17.88 14.00 0.37
C VAL A 110 17.18 12.67 0.13
N GLU A 111 17.94 11.57 0.22
CA GLU A 111 17.35 10.24 0.34
C GLU A 111 16.98 9.94 1.80
N PRO A 112 15.76 9.47 2.07
CA PRO A 112 15.36 9.00 3.39
C PRO A 112 16.10 7.71 3.77
N SER A 113 16.74 7.72 4.94
CA SER A 113 17.55 6.64 5.52
C SER A 113 16.75 5.59 6.28
#